data_AF-A0AAW0KMD1-F1
#
_entry.id   AF-A0AAW0KMD1-F1
#
_cell.length_a   1.000
_cell.length_b   1.000
_cell.length_c   1.000
_cell.angle_alpha   90.00
_cell.angle_beta   90.00
_cell.angle_gamma   90.00
#
_symmetry.space_group_name_H-M   'P 1'
#
loop_
_entity.id
_entity.type
_entity.pdbx_description
1 polymer ?
#
loop_
_entity_poly.entity_id
_entity_poly.type
_entity_poly.pdbx_seq_one_letter_code
_entity_poly.pdbx_strand_id
1 'polypeptide(L)'
;MGIYNFAPEFEQVQQQLTQNPNMMREIMSMPAIQSLMNNPELMRSLIMSNPQMRDIIDRNPELAHVLNDPGILRQTIEAARNPELMREMMRNTDRAMSNIEASPEGFNMLRRMYEMFRNHF
;
A
#
# COMPACT_ATOMS: atom_id res chain seq x y z
N MET A 1 3.61 40.91 -9.08
CA MET A 1 4.09 39.62 -9.60
C MET A 1 3.68 38.56 -8.60
N GLY A 2 2.79 37.66 -9.03
CA GLY A 2 2.13 36.69 -8.16
C GLY A 2 2.99 35.45 -7.96
N ILE A 3 3.16 35.07 -6.71
CA ILE A 3 3.64 33.76 -6.28
C ILE A 3 2.96 33.52 -4.92
N TYR A 4 2.52 32.29 -4.65
CA TYR A 4 1.84 31.83 -3.42
C TYR A 4 0.33 32.09 -3.32
N ASN A 5 -0.47 31.44 -4.17
CA ASN A 5 -1.91 31.22 -3.89
C ASN A 5 -2.40 29.87 -4.43
N PHE A 6 -1.61 28.80 -4.21
CA PHE A 6 -1.99 27.43 -4.59
C PHE A 6 -2.35 26.52 -3.40
N ALA A 7 -2.31 27.06 -2.16
CA ALA A 7 -2.51 26.29 -0.94
C ALA A 7 -3.91 26.36 -0.27
N PRO A 8 -4.71 27.45 -0.36
CA PRO A 8 -5.94 27.54 0.46
C PRO A 8 -7.00 26.51 0.04
N GLU A 9 -7.03 26.10 -1.23
CA GLU A 9 -7.96 25.06 -1.71
C GLU A 9 -7.62 23.67 -1.18
N PHE A 10 -6.35 23.34 -0.97
CA PHE A 10 -5.97 22.02 -0.46
C PHE A 10 -6.29 21.88 1.03
N GLU A 11 -6.04 22.92 1.84
CA GLU A 11 -6.42 22.93 3.25
C GLU A 11 -7.95 22.87 3.45
N GLN A 12 -8.71 23.58 2.61
CA GLN A 12 -10.17 23.53 2.68
C GLN A 12 -10.72 22.15 2.32
N VAL A 13 -10.18 21.52 1.29
CA VAL A 13 -10.53 20.14 0.93
C VAL A 13 -10.16 19.19 2.07
N GLN A 14 -8.99 19.36 2.70
CA GLN A 14 -8.57 18.53 3.82
C GLN A 14 -9.47 18.68 5.06
N GLN A 15 -9.92 19.89 5.37
CA GLN A 15 -10.89 20.13 6.45
C GLN A 15 -12.26 19.52 6.13
N GLN A 16 -12.74 19.64 4.90
CA GLN A 16 -14.01 19.04 4.51
C GLN A 16 -13.94 17.50 4.49
N LEU A 17 -12.80 16.90 4.13
CA LEU A 17 -12.61 15.45 4.20
C LEU A 17 -12.62 14.93 5.64
N THR A 18 -12.03 15.68 6.57
CA THR A 18 -12.02 15.31 8.01
C THR A 18 -13.39 15.51 8.66
N GLN A 19 -14.17 16.50 8.22
CA GLN A 19 -15.53 16.74 8.72
C GLN A 19 -16.58 15.82 8.08
N ASN A 20 -16.38 15.41 6.82
CA ASN A 20 -17.30 14.55 6.08
C ASN A 20 -16.57 13.31 5.53
N PRO A 21 -16.47 12.22 6.31
CA PRO A 21 -15.89 10.96 5.83
C PRO A 21 -16.67 10.36 4.65
N ASN A 22 -17.95 10.73 4.48
CA ASN A 22 -18.75 10.35 3.32
C ASN A 22 -18.26 10.99 2.02
N MET A 23 -17.70 12.21 2.07
CA MET A 23 -17.16 12.90 0.89
C MET A 23 -15.99 12.14 0.29
N MET A 24 -15.17 11.50 1.13
CA MET A 24 -14.05 10.68 0.65
C MET A 24 -14.55 9.41 -0.07
N ARG A 25 -15.65 8.79 0.40
CA ARG A 25 -16.30 7.69 -0.33
C ARG A 25 -16.88 8.17 -1.66
N GLU A 26 -17.46 9.35 -1.68
CA GLU A 26 -18.03 9.95 -2.89
C GLU A 26 -16.95 10.22 -3.94
N ILE A 27 -15.81 10.79 -3.55
CA ILE A 27 -14.64 10.97 -4.41
C ILE A 27 -14.13 9.63 -4.93
N MET A 28 -13.98 8.63 -4.05
CA MET A 28 -13.57 7.28 -4.48
C MET A 28 -14.59 6.62 -5.42
N SER A 29 -15.86 6.98 -5.32
CA SER A 29 -16.92 6.51 -6.20
C SER A 29 -16.95 7.21 -7.56
N MET A 30 -16.22 8.33 -7.74
CA MET A 30 -16.17 9.04 -9.00
C MET A 30 -15.59 8.16 -10.12
N PRO A 31 -16.18 8.14 -11.33
CA PRO A 31 -15.69 7.31 -12.44
C PRO A 31 -14.23 7.56 -12.82
N ALA A 32 -13.76 8.81 -12.70
CA ALA A 32 -12.37 9.17 -12.95
C ALA A 32 -11.41 8.51 -11.95
N ILE A 33 -11.78 8.51 -10.66
CA ILE A 33 -10.99 7.91 -9.58
C ILE A 33 -11.04 6.37 -9.69
N GLN A 34 -12.20 5.80 -10.00
CA GLN A 34 -12.30 4.37 -10.28
C GLN A 34 -11.41 3.94 -11.46
N SER A 35 -11.42 4.72 -12.55
CA SER A 35 -10.59 4.45 -13.72
C SER A 35 -9.10 4.54 -13.37
N LEU A 36 -8.70 5.54 -12.59
CA LEU A 36 -7.34 5.66 -12.06
C LEU A 36 -6.95 4.42 -11.24
N MET A 37 -7.78 4.02 -10.29
CA MET A 37 -7.49 2.87 -9.42
C MET A 37 -7.53 1.53 -10.14
N ASN A 38 -8.20 1.45 -11.29
CA ASN A 38 -8.24 0.24 -12.12
C ASN A 38 -7.08 0.19 -13.14
N ASN A 39 -6.27 1.26 -13.26
CA ASN A 39 -5.12 1.35 -14.15
C ASN A 39 -3.82 1.50 -13.32
N PRO A 40 -3.15 0.39 -12.95
CA PRO A 40 -1.97 0.42 -12.09
C PRO A 40 -0.82 1.25 -12.68
N GLU A 41 -0.69 1.30 -13.99
CA GLU A 41 0.33 2.08 -14.73
C GLU A 41 0.12 3.59 -14.54
N LEU A 42 -1.14 4.03 -14.59
CA LEU A 42 -1.48 5.44 -14.39
C LEU A 42 -1.28 5.83 -12.92
N MET A 43 -1.70 4.96 -11.99
CA MET A 43 -1.42 5.14 -10.56
C MET A 43 0.08 5.24 -10.28
N ARG A 44 0.87 4.32 -10.83
CA ARG A 44 2.32 4.33 -10.70
C ARG A 44 2.90 5.64 -11.23
N SER A 45 2.45 6.11 -12.40
CA SER A 45 2.92 7.37 -12.98
C SER A 45 2.61 8.56 -12.07
N LEU A 46 1.45 8.59 -11.40
CA LEU A 46 1.10 9.64 -10.45
C LEU A 46 1.92 9.55 -9.15
N ILE A 47 2.18 8.34 -8.66
CA ILE A 47 3.03 8.15 -7.48
C ILE A 47 4.45 8.61 -7.80
N MET A 48 4.96 8.20 -8.96
CA MET A 48 6.28 8.60 -9.46
C MET A 48 6.34 10.07 -9.88
N SER A 49 5.23 10.78 -10.08
CA SER A 49 5.28 12.22 -10.38
C SER A 49 5.52 13.05 -9.12
N ASN A 50 5.27 12.50 -7.92
CA ASN A 50 5.53 13.16 -6.66
C ASN A 50 6.98 12.92 -6.19
N PRO A 51 7.84 13.95 -6.08
CA PRO A 51 9.23 13.80 -5.66
C PRO A 51 9.36 13.23 -4.24
N GLN A 52 8.47 13.56 -3.31
CA GLN A 52 8.51 13.01 -1.95
C GLN A 52 8.25 11.50 -1.95
N MET A 53 7.37 11.03 -2.84
CA MET A 53 7.11 9.61 -2.98
C MET A 53 8.32 8.90 -3.58
N ARG A 54 9.03 9.51 -4.53
CA ARG A 54 10.30 8.95 -5.05
C ARG A 54 11.31 8.72 -3.93
N ASP A 55 11.52 9.71 -3.06
CA ASP A 55 12.42 9.56 -1.92
C ASP A 55 12.02 8.40 -0.99
N ILE A 56 10.72 8.21 -0.76
CA ILE A 56 10.21 7.10 0.06
C ILE A 56 10.48 5.76 -0.63
N ILE A 57 10.29 5.69 -1.94
CA ILE A 57 10.49 4.48 -2.73
C ILE A 57 11.96 4.11 -2.81
N ASP A 58 12.84 5.09 -2.99
CA ASP A 58 14.29 4.88 -3.00
C ASP A 58 14.79 4.36 -1.65
N ARG A 59 14.14 4.76 -0.55
CA ARG A 59 14.45 4.29 0.81
C ARG A 59 13.74 2.99 1.19
N ASN A 60 12.81 2.52 0.37
CA ASN A 60 12.01 1.33 0.65
C ASN A 60 11.96 0.41 -0.59
N PRO A 61 12.91 -0.54 -0.71
CA PRO A 61 13.01 -1.42 -1.87
C PRO A 61 11.77 -2.31 -2.07
N GLU A 62 11.04 -2.64 -1.00
CA GLU A 62 9.78 -3.40 -1.09
C GLU A 62 8.70 -2.56 -1.78
N LEU A 63 8.56 -1.28 -1.41
CA LEU A 63 7.65 -0.36 -2.11
C LEU A 63 8.06 -0.16 -3.57
N ALA A 64 9.37 -0.10 -3.83
CA ALA A 64 9.86 -0.06 -5.20
C ALA A 64 9.44 -1.31 -5.97
N HIS A 65 9.57 -2.51 -5.40
CA HIS A 65 9.17 -3.76 -6.05
C HIS A 65 7.67 -3.79 -6.35
N VAL A 66 6.83 -3.45 -5.36
CA VAL A 66 5.37 -3.38 -5.52
C VAL A 66 4.97 -2.42 -6.64
N LEU A 67 5.59 -1.22 -6.71
CA LEU A 67 5.28 -0.26 -7.76
C LEU A 67 5.87 -0.64 -9.12
N ASN A 68 6.97 -1.41 -9.12
CA ASN A 68 7.59 -1.88 -10.34
C ASN A 68 6.80 -3.00 -11.02
N ASP A 69 6.07 -3.79 -10.24
CA ASP A 69 5.25 -4.91 -10.71
C ASP A 69 3.75 -4.54 -10.76
N PRO A 70 3.14 -4.41 -11.96
CA PRO A 70 1.73 -4.02 -12.08
C PRO A 70 0.75 -5.07 -11.52
N GLY A 71 1.13 -6.36 -11.46
CA GLY A 71 0.32 -7.41 -10.87
C GLY A 71 0.26 -7.26 -9.35
N ILE A 72 1.40 -7.07 -8.71
CA ILE A 72 1.49 -6.83 -7.26
C ILE A 72 0.82 -5.50 -6.89
N LEU A 73 1.06 -4.44 -7.66
CA LEU A 73 0.41 -3.15 -7.46
C LEU A 73 -1.11 -3.28 -7.51
N ARG A 74 -1.65 -3.98 -8.52
CA ARG A 74 -3.09 -4.21 -8.65
C ARG A 74 -3.65 -4.95 -7.46
N GLN A 75 -3.01 -6.05 -7.05
CA GLN A 75 -3.42 -6.82 -5.89
C GLN A 75 -3.40 -5.98 -4.61
N THR A 76 -2.39 -5.12 -4.45
CA THR A 76 -2.27 -4.20 -3.31
C THR A 76 -3.42 -3.18 -3.30
N ILE A 77 -3.76 -2.62 -4.46
CA ILE A 77 -4.90 -1.69 -4.62
C ILE A 77 -6.22 -2.41 -4.35
N GLU A 78 -6.39 -3.64 -4.82
CA GLU A 78 -7.58 -4.46 -4.60
C GLU A 78 -7.78 -4.81 -3.12
N ALA A 79 -6.70 -5.13 -2.42
CA ALA A 79 -6.73 -5.34 -0.99
C ALA A 79 -7.00 -4.03 -0.23
N ALA A 80 -6.42 -2.90 -0.67
CA ALA A 80 -6.68 -1.60 -0.05
C ALA A 80 -8.15 -1.14 -0.19
N ARG A 81 -8.81 -1.41 -1.33
CA ARG A 81 -10.24 -1.10 -1.53
C ARG A 81 -11.17 -2.10 -0.85
N ASN A 82 -10.68 -3.29 -0.54
CA ASN A 82 -11.45 -4.35 0.07
C ASN A 82 -10.92 -4.66 1.49
N PRO A 83 -11.45 -3.99 2.52
CA PRO A 83 -11.03 -4.23 3.90
C PRO A 83 -11.38 -5.65 4.38
N GLU A 84 -12.29 -6.38 3.71
CA GLU A 84 -12.53 -7.79 4.00
C GLU A 84 -11.39 -8.66 3.48
N LEU A 85 -10.89 -8.40 2.26
CA LEU A 85 -9.75 -9.09 1.70
C LEU A 85 -8.50 -8.89 2.56
N MET A 86 -8.21 -7.66 2.99
CA MET A 86 -7.11 -7.40 3.92
C MET A 86 -7.28 -8.13 5.25
N ARG A 87 -8.48 -8.11 5.84
CA ARG A 87 -8.76 -8.84 7.09
C ARG A 87 -8.61 -10.34 6.91
N GLU A 88 -9.00 -10.88 5.76
CA GLU A 88 -8.82 -12.28 5.43
C GLU A 88 -7.35 -12.64 5.26
N MET A 89 -6.58 -11.83 4.52
CA MET A 89 -5.13 -12.02 4.37
C MET A 89 -4.45 -11.99 5.74
N MET A 90 -4.73 -11.00 6.58
CA MET A 90 -4.22 -10.92 7.96
C MET A 90 -4.57 -12.17 8.76
N ARG A 91 -5.84 -12.58 8.77
CA ARG A 91 -6.27 -13.80 9.47
C ARG A 91 -5.59 -15.05 8.92
N ASN A 92 -5.33 -15.10 7.62
CA ASN A 92 -4.68 -16.24 6.99
C ASN A 92 -3.19 -16.29 7.34
N THR A 93 -2.52 -15.13 7.38
CA THR A 93 -1.15 -14.99 7.85
C THR A 93 -1.05 -15.33 9.35
N ASP A 94 -1.97 -14.86 10.18
CA ASP A 94 -2.02 -15.17 11.62
C ASP A 94 -2.22 -16.67 11.86
N ARG A 95 -3.11 -17.32 11.09
CA ARG A 95 -3.28 -18.79 11.16
C ARG A 95 -2.05 -19.53 10.66
N ALA A 96 -1.43 -19.08 9.57
CA ALA A 96 -0.20 -19.69 9.07
C ALA A 96 0.94 -19.58 10.10
N MET A 97 1.08 -18.42 10.75
CA MET A 97 2.04 -18.21 11.84
C MET A 97 1.70 -19.08 13.06
N SER A 98 0.45 -19.10 13.50
CA SER A 98 0.01 -19.94 14.62
C SER A 98 0.24 -21.43 14.33
N ASN A 99 0.02 -21.88 13.09
CA ASN A 99 0.31 -23.25 12.67
C ASN A 99 1.81 -23.54 12.67
N ILE A 100 2.66 -22.59 12.27
CA ILE A 100 4.14 -22.70 12.35
C ILE A 100 4.58 -22.76 13.82
N GLU A 101 4.00 -21.94 14.70
CA GLU A 101 4.33 -21.92 16.13
C GLU A 101 3.86 -23.18 16.87
N ALA A 102 2.73 -23.76 16.46
CA ALA A 102 2.17 -24.96 17.05
C ALA A 102 2.75 -26.28 16.47
N SER A 103 3.47 -26.21 15.35
CA SER A 103 3.98 -27.37 14.61
C SER A 103 5.49 -27.57 14.81
N PRO A 104 5.95 -28.83 15.01
CA PRO A 104 7.36 -29.20 14.95
C PRO A 104 8.07 -28.77 13.65
N GLU A 105 7.36 -28.70 12.52
CA GLU A 105 7.89 -28.21 11.25
C GLU A 105 8.18 -26.70 11.26
N GLY A 106 7.41 -25.89 12.00
CA GLY A 106 7.67 -24.45 12.07
C GLY A 106 8.91 -24.09 12.89
N PHE A 107 9.25 -24.89 13.90
CA PHE A 107 10.54 -24.80 14.59
C PHE A 107 11.72 -25.10 13.63
N ASN A 108 11.55 -26.05 12.72
CA ASN A 108 12.54 -26.34 11.68
C ASN A 108 12.64 -25.21 10.64
N MET A 109 11.53 -24.52 10.35
CA MET A 109 11.53 -23.34 9.47
C MET A 109 12.25 -22.15 10.12
N LEU A 110 12.00 -21.88 11.40
CA LEU A 110 12.74 -20.87 12.17
C LEU A 110 14.24 -21.19 12.26
N ARG A 111 14.60 -22.47 12.47
CA ARG A 111 15.99 -22.93 12.44
C ARG A 111 16.65 -22.68 11.08
N ARG A 112 15.96 -22.97 9.99
CA ARG A 112 16.46 -22.71 8.62
C ARG A 112 16.59 -21.23 8.32
N MET A 113 15.64 -20.39 8.76
CA MET A 113 15.76 -18.94 8.63
C MET A 113 16.96 -18.41 9.41
N TYR A 114 17.17 -18.89 10.64
CA TYR A 114 18.33 -18.54 11.46
C TYR A 114 19.66 -19.00 10.83
N GLU A 115 19.68 -20.18 10.20
CA GLU A 115 20.84 -20.70 9.46
C GLU A 115 21.09 -19.92 8.16
N MET A 116 20.04 -19.44 7.46
CA MET A 116 20.19 -18.56 6.28
C MET A 116 20.80 -17.20 6.66
N PHE A 117 20.32 -16.58 7.74
CA PHE A 117 20.88 -15.30 8.22
C PHE A 117 22.32 -15.43 8.69
N ARG A 118 22.68 -16.55 9.33
CA ARG A 118 24.05 -16.82 9.77
C ARG A 118 25.02 -17.08 8.62
N ASN A 119 24.57 -17.66 7.51
CA ASN A 119 25.40 -17.97 6.35
C ASN A 119 25.50 -16.81 5.32
N HIS A 120 24.89 -15.66 5.60
CA HIS A 120 24.93 -14.46 4.72
C HIS A 120 25.74 -13.29 5.30
N PHE A 121 26.50 -13.52 6.37
CA PHE A 121 27.58 -12.66 6.88
C PHE A 121 28.79 -13.52 7.25
#